data_AF-W4GM42-F1
#
_entry.id   AF-W4GM42-F1
#
_cell.length_a   1.000
_cell.length_b   1.000
_cell.length_c   1.000
_cell.angle_alpha   90.00
_cell.angle_beta   90.00
_cell.angle_gamma   90.00
#
_symmetry.space_group_name_H-M   'P 1'
#
loop_
_entity.id
_entity.type
_entity.pdbx_description
1 polymer ?
#
loop_
_entity_poly.entity_id
_entity_poly.type
_entity_poly.pdbx_seq_one_letter_code
_entity_poly.pdbx_strand_id
1 'polypeptide(L)'
;MQNAPLLDKFHRMFLYRIMGSPRRSRSKMGRARKVIHDLIVHTRGLVRNRGIEDPGWLECVNRYPPPPMPRVDRDKIPTISFPQDRLAELYAAKSGYATDDETAYEFADEQLTLIEMGIPEKEAYATLATKYQKVEAERFLQNFYQMRGQPFIPSTKPEEMAKRWEEDEAAAIKEGMRMELQDKQELESDTWMIRK
;
A
#
# COMPACT_ATOMS: atom_id res chain seq x y z
N MET A 1 -2.64 37.37 71.88
CA MET A 1 -3.77 36.67 72.53
C MET A 1 -4.44 35.75 71.52
N GLN A 2 -4.46 34.44 71.83
CA GLN A 2 -5.57 33.50 71.63
C GLN A 2 -5.98 33.18 70.17
N ASN A 3 -5.56 32.03 69.63
CA ASN A 3 -6.17 30.68 69.76
C ASN A 3 -7.23 30.39 68.68
N ALA A 4 -6.86 29.62 67.65
CA ALA A 4 -7.51 28.34 67.26
C ALA A 4 -7.22 27.94 65.79
N PRO A 5 -6.43 26.86 65.56
CA PRO A 5 -6.57 26.02 64.38
C PRO A 5 -6.91 24.59 64.83
N LEU A 6 -8.07 24.40 65.45
CA LEU A 6 -8.50 23.09 65.98
C LEU A 6 -9.81 22.55 65.38
N LEU A 7 -10.42 23.27 64.42
CA LEU A 7 -11.67 22.84 63.79
C LEU A 7 -11.51 22.12 62.44
N ASP A 8 -10.35 22.21 61.80
CA ASP A 8 -10.18 21.70 60.43
C ASP A 8 -9.59 20.27 60.37
N LYS A 9 -8.99 19.79 61.47
CA LYS A 9 -8.47 18.41 61.56
C LYS A 9 -9.52 17.38 61.92
N PHE A 10 -10.60 17.78 62.61
CA PHE A 10 -11.65 16.84 63.02
C PHE A 10 -12.62 16.47 61.89
N HIS A 11 -12.90 17.39 60.96
CA HIS A 11 -13.76 17.08 59.80
C HIS A 11 -13.09 16.18 58.77
N ARG A 12 -11.77 16.32 58.55
CA ARG A 12 -11.03 15.43 57.65
C ARG A 12 -10.87 14.02 58.19
N MET A 13 -10.81 13.82 59.51
CA MET A 13 -10.71 12.47 60.10
C MET A 13 -12.05 11.74 60.16
N PHE A 14 -13.18 12.44 60.23
CA PHE A 14 -14.50 11.80 60.34
C PHE A 14 -15.00 11.19 59.02
N LEU A 15 -14.63 11.78 57.88
CA LEU A 15 -15.00 11.23 56.56
C LEU A 15 -14.17 10.02 56.15
N TYR A 16 -12.98 9.81 56.73
CA TYR A 16 -12.15 8.62 56.47
C TYR A 16 -12.59 7.36 57.24
N ARG A 17 -13.51 7.49 58.21
CA ARG A 17 -13.97 6.37 59.06
C ARG A 17 -15.35 5.81 58.67
N ILE A 18 -16.16 6.54 57.91
CA ILE A 18 -17.49 6.09 57.45
C ILE A 18 -17.46 5.62 56.00
N MET A 19 -16.55 6.16 55.17
CA MET A 19 -16.28 5.61 53.85
C MET A 19 -15.01 4.79 53.93
N GLY A 20 -15.19 3.47 54.05
CA GLY A 20 -14.10 2.50 54.07
C GLY A 20 -13.05 2.88 53.03
N SER A 21 -11.79 2.98 53.46
CA SER A 21 -10.66 3.17 52.57
C SER A 21 -10.84 2.26 51.37
N PRO A 22 -10.79 2.77 50.13
CA PRO A 22 -10.56 1.88 49.02
C PRO A 22 -9.15 1.36 49.27
N ARG A 23 -9.06 0.18 49.89
CA ARG A 23 -7.94 -0.71 49.62
C ARG A 23 -7.93 -0.72 48.11
N ARG A 24 -6.97 -0.02 47.51
CA ARG A 24 -6.47 -0.35 46.18
C ARG A 24 -6.01 -1.79 46.35
N SER A 25 -6.96 -2.72 46.23
CA SER A 25 -6.75 -3.96 45.56
C SER A 25 -6.20 -3.54 44.21
N ARG A 26 -4.87 -3.36 44.16
CA ARG A 26 -4.12 -3.85 43.03
C ARG A 26 -4.51 -5.32 43.01
N SER A 27 -5.63 -5.63 42.37
CA SER A 27 -5.70 -6.85 41.62
C SER A 27 -4.48 -6.74 40.72
N LYS A 28 -3.39 -7.38 41.16
CA LYS A 28 -2.59 -8.13 40.22
C LYS A 28 -3.59 -9.12 39.64
N MET A 29 -4.44 -8.64 38.72
CA MET A 29 -5.03 -9.47 37.70
C MET A 29 -3.80 -9.87 36.89
N GLY A 30 -3.05 -10.81 37.46
CA GLY A 30 -1.95 -11.46 36.80
C GLY A 30 -2.64 -12.02 35.59
N ARG A 31 -2.40 -11.38 34.45
CA ARG A 31 -2.74 -11.92 33.14
C ARG A 31 -2.34 -13.38 33.24
N ALA A 32 -3.31 -14.29 33.19
CA ALA A 32 -3.04 -15.71 33.31
C ALA A 32 -1.91 -15.98 32.33
N ARG A 33 -0.71 -16.24 32.85
CA ARG A 33 0.39 -16.63 31.97
C ARG A 33 -0.11 -17.96 31.45
N LYS A 34 -0.48 -18.02 30.17
CA LYS A 34 -0.60 -19.31 29.49
C LYS A 34 0.77 -19.93 29.71
N VAL A 35 0.85 -20.88 30.64
CA VAL A 35 2.03 -21.69 30.78
C VAL A 35 1.97 -22.59 29.57
N ILE A 36 2.56 -22.10 28.47
CA ILE A 36 2.71 -22.88 27.25
C ILE A 36 3.79 -23.89 27.61
N HIS A 37 3.37 -25.01 28.17
CA HIS A 37 4.24 -26.16 28.31
C HIS A 37 4.54 -26.68 26.91
N ASP A 38 5.80 -27.02 26.65
CA ASP A 38 6.14 -27.80 25.47
C ASP A 38 5.33 -29.10 25.52
N LEU A 39 4.38 -29.22 24.59
CA LEU A 39 3.44 -30.34 24.52
C LEU A 39 4.19 -31.68 24.49
N ILE A 40 5.35 -31.71 23.83
CA ILE A 40 6.16 -32.93 23.67
C ILE A 40 6.79 -33.32 25.01
N VAL A 41 7.33 -32.35 25.75
CA VAL A 41 7.93 -32.60 27.07
C VAL A 41 6.85 -33.02 28.06
N HIS A 42 5.68 -32.39 28.00
CA HIS A 42 4.57 -32.71 28.88
C HIS A 42 4.01 -34.12 28.63
N THR A 43 3.74 -34.48 27.37
CA THR A 43 3.23 -35.81 27.02
C THR A 43 4.23 -36.91 27.32
N ARG A 44 5.53 -36.71 27.03
CA ARG A 44 6.60 -37.66 27.44
C ARG A 44 6.60 -37.88 28.95
N GLY A 45 6.40 -36.83 29.74
CA GLY A 45 6.29 -36.92 31.20
C GLY A 45 5.08 -37.75 31.65
N LEU A 46 3.93 -37.57 31.01
CA LEU A 46 2.71 -38.32 31.32
C LEU A 46 2.82 -39.79 30.92
N VAL A 47 3.36 -40.12 29.74
CA VAL A 47 3.62 -41.50 29.31
C VAL A 47 4.58 -42.20 30.28
N ARG A 48 5.68 -41.52 30.67
CA ARG A 48 6.67 -42.06 31.62
C ARG A 48 6.07 -42.36 32.99
N ASN A 49 5.12 -41.55 33.44
CA ASN A 49 4.42 -41.73 34.72
C ASN A 49 3.21 -42.67 34.61
N ARG A 50 2.98 -43.31 33.45
CA ARG A 50 1.80 -44.14 33.15
C ARG A 50 0.48 -43.41 33.33
N GLY A 51 0.48 -42.08 33.17
CA GLY A 51 -0.72 -41.25 33.26
C GLY A 51 -1.57 -41.27 31.99
N ILE A 52 -0.95 -41.62 30.85
CA ILE A 52 -1.61 -41.83 29.56
C ILE A 52 -0.93 -43.00 28.81
N GLU A 53 -1.66 -43.62 27.89
CA GLU A 53 -1.08 -44.56 26.92
C GLU A 53 -0.17 -43.82 25.93
N ASP A 54 0.86 -44.50 25.41
CA ASP A 54 1.81 -43.92 24.47
C ASP A 54 1.12 -43.55 23.15
N PRO A 55 1.01 -42.26 22.80
CA PRO A 55 0.32 -41.87 21.59
C PRO A 55 1.17 -42.20 20.36
N GLY A 56 0.56 -42.78 19.33
CA GLY A 56 1.28 -43.23 18.13
C GLY A 56 2.05 -42.14 17.36
N TRP A 57 1.77 -40.85 17.60
CA TRP A 57 2.53 -39.74 17.03
C TRP A 57 3.84 -39.43 17.77
N LEU A 58 4.00 -39.90 19.03
CA LEU A 58 5.17 -39.58 19.85
C LEU A 58 6.44 -40.21 19.28
N GLU A 59 6.35 -41.40 18.71
CA GLU A 59 7.46 -42.05 18.01
C GLU A 59 7.97 -41.20 16.84
N CYS A 60 7.04 -40.66 16.03
CA CYS A 60 7.37 -39.79 14.90
C CYS A 60 8.09 -38.52 15.34
N VAL A 61 7.64 -37.91 16.44
CA VAL A 61 8.26 -36.69 17.00
C VAL A 61 9.61 -36.98 17.67
N ASN A 62 9.81 -38.18 18.23
CA ASN A 62 11.12 -38.59 18.73
C ASN A 62 12.12 -38.79 17.59
N ARG A 63 11.66 -39.33 16.46
CA ARG A 63 12.48 -39.54 15.26
C ARG A 63 12.81 -38.22 14.55
N TYR A 64 11.85 -37.31 14.52
CA TYR A 64 11.97 -36.00 13.89
C TYR A 64 11.54 -34.90 14.88
N PRO A 65 12.41 -34.51 15.82
CA PRO A 65 12.06 -33.46 16.77
C PRO A 65 11.82 -32.13 16.03
N PRO A 66 10.88 -31.29 16.51
CA PRO A 66 10.68 -29.98 15.91
C PRO A 66 11.96 -29.16 15.99
N PRO A 67 12.20 -28.24 15.03
CA PRO A 67 13.35 -27.36 15.08
C PRO A 67 13.31 -26.51 16.37
N PRO A 68 14.47 -26.23 16.99
CA PRO A 68 14.51 -25.38 18.16
C PRO A 68 13.98 -24.00 17.79
N MET A 69 13.18 -23.40 18.67
CA MET A 69 12.72 -22.02 18.45
C MET A 69 13.95 -21.12 18.32
N PRO A 70 13.97 -20.22 17.33
CA PRO A 70 15.07 -19.25 17.19
C PRO A 70 15.18 -18.44 18.49
N ARG A 71 16.42 -18.17 18.92
CA ARG A 71 16.68 -17.42 20.15
C ARG A 71 15.97 -16.06 20.07
N VAL A 72 15.10 -15.80 21.04
CA VAL A 72 14.33 -14.56 21.14
C VAL A 72 15.23 -13.36 21.45
N ASP A 73 16.47 -13.59 21.86
CA ASP A 73 17.49 -12.55 22.12
C ASP A 73 17.74 -11.61 20.93
N ARG A 74 17.30 -11.98 19.71
CA ARG A 74 17.16 -11.07 18.58
C ARG A 74 15.73 -10.49 18.56
N ASP A 75 15.42 -9.64 19.53
CA ASP A 75 14.10 -9.00 19.68
C ASP A 75 13.68 -8.13 18.49
N LYS A 76 14.60 -7.85 17.55
CA LYS A 76 14.34 -7.06 16.35
C LYS A 76 14.59 -7.89 15.09
N ILE A 77 13.52 -8.19 14.37
CA ILE A 77 13.61 -8.68 12.98
C ILE A 77 14.39 -7.61 12.20
N PRO A 78 15.49 -7.96 11.50
CA PRO A 78 16.24 -6.98 10.73
C PRO A 78 15.34 -6.41 9.63
N THR A 79 15.33 -5.08 9.51
CA THR A 79 14.69 -4.41 8.37
C THR A 79 15.57 -4.65 7.15
N ILE A 80 15.02 -5.32 6.15
CA ILE A 80 15.67 -5.50 4.85
C ILE A 80 15.42 -4.21 4.07
N SER A 81 16.49 -3.54 3.65
CA SER A 81 16.45 -2.31 2.86
C SER A 81 17.39 -2.45 1.67
N PHE A 82 16.94 -2.05 0.50
CA PHE A 82 17.75 -2.07 -0.71
C PHE A 82 18.18 -0.66 -1.12
N PRO A 83 19.30 -0.50 -1.85
CA PRO A 83 19.71 0.80 -2.38
C PRO A 83 18.66 1.42 -3.31
N GLN A 84 17.90 0.57 -4.01
CA GLN A 84 16.86 0.98 -4.95
C GLN A 84 15.70 1.67 -4.24
N ASP A 85 15.36 1.26 -3.02
CA ASP A 85 14.25 1.84 -2.24
C ASP A 85 14.44 3.36 -2.11
N ARG A 86 15.66 3.80 -1.78
CA ARG A 86 16.02 5.22 -1.70
C ARG A 86 15.85 5.92 -3.06
N LEU A 87 16.28 5.29 -4.15
CA LEU A 87 16.23 5.90 -5.48
C LEU A 87 14.80 5.98 -6.01
N ALA A 88 13.97 4.96 -5.76
CA ALA A 88 12.56 4.91 -6.11
C ALA A 88 11.77 5.98 -5.36
N GLU A 89 11.99 6.12 -4.04
CA GLU A 89 11.40 7.20 -3.24
C GLU A 89 11.79 8.59 -3.77
N LEU A 90 13.06 8.77 -4.13
CA LEU A 90 13.54 10.04 -4.70
C LEU A 90 12.94 10.34 -6.06
N TYR A 91 12.70 9.32 -6.89
CA TYR A 91 12.02 9.48 -8.17
C TYR A 91 10.56 9.87 -7.97
N ALA A 92 9.82 9.13 -7.16
CA ALA A 92 8.42 9.42 -6.85
C ALA A 92 8.22 10.81 -6.22
N ALA A 93 9.15 11.25 -5.36
CA ALA A 93 9.10 12.58 -4.78
C ALA A 93 9.36 13.71 -5.79
N LYS A 94 10.15 13.44 -6.85
CA LYS A 94 10.53 14.44 -7.86
C LYS A 94 9.65 14.44 -9.11
N SER A 95 9.02 13.33 -9.47
CA SER A 95 8.21 13.22 -10.69
C SER A 95 7.00 14.14 -10.63
N GLY A 96 6.43 14.39 -9.44
CA GLY A 96 5.28 15.27 -9.24
C GLY A 96 3.97 14.73 -9.81
N TYR A 97 4.00 13.51 -10.38
CA TYR A 97 2.84 12.76 -10.85
C TYR A 97 2.61 11.56 -9.92
N ALA A 98 1.40 10.98 -9.96
CA ALA A 98 1.13 9.70 -9.32
C ALA A 98 1.84 8.60 -10.14
N THR A 99 3.12 8.41 -9.88
CA THR A 99 3.94 7.35 -10.47
C THR A 99 3.59 6.03 -9.77
N ASP A 100 3.39 4.97 -10.55
CA ASP A 100 3.19 3.61 -10.04
C ASP A 100 4.50 3.06 -9.43
N ASP A 101 4.39 2.31 -8.33
CA ASP A 101 5.55 1.81 -7.57
C ASP A 101 6.46 0.97 -8.45
N GLU A 102 5.90 0.12 -9.32
CA GLU A 102 6.67 -0.70 -10.27
C GLU A 102 7.55 0.15 -11.19
N THR A 103 7.02 1.29 -11.65
CA THR A 103 7.75 2.19 -12.55
C THR A 103 8.88 2.91 -11.82
N ALA A 104 8.65 3.26 -10.55
CA ALA A 104 9.68 3.86 -9.71
C ALA A 104 10.82 2.88 -9.43
N TYR A 105 10.52 1.59 -9.25
CA TYR A 105 11.54 0.55 -9.12
C TYR A 105 12.28 0.27 -10.42
N GLU A 106 11.61 0.21 -11.57
CA GLU A 106 12.26 0.11 -12.88
C GLU A 106 13.24 1.27 -13.11
N PHE A 107 12.81 2.50 -12.79
CA PHE A 107 13.66 3.68 -12.87
C PHE A 107 14.87 3.56 -11.93
N ALA A 108 14.65 3.11 -10.69
CA ALA A 108 15.69 2.95 -9.68
C ALA A 108 16.73 1.90 -10.07
N ASP A 109 16.31 0.78 -10.67
CA ASP A 109 17.20 -0.27 -11.16
C ASP A 109 18.05 0.21 -12.35
N GLU A 110 17.45 0.90 -13.32
CA GLU A 110 18.20 1.50 -14.42
C GLU A 110 19.18 2.57 -13.92
N GLN A 111 18.76 3.39 -12.95
CA GLN A 111 19.63 4.41 -12.34
C GLN A 111 20.79 3.77 -11.59
N LEU A 112 20.54 2.71 -10.82
CA LEU A 112 21.56 1.96 -10.11
C LEU A 112 22.56 1.35 -11.11
N THR A 113 22.08 0.79 -12.21
CA THR A 113 22.94 0.23 -13.27
C THR A 113 23.87 1.30 -13.86
N LEU A 114 23.37 2.52 -14.12
CA LEU A 114 24.20 3.63 -14.60
C LEU A 114 25.26 4.05 -13.56
N ILE A 115 24.88 4.04 -12.27
CA ILE A 115 25.80 4.35 -11.17
C ILE A 115 26.90 3.28 -11.04
N GLU A 116 26.55 2.01 -11.18
CA GLU A 116 27.51 0.90 -11.18
C GLU A 116 28.49 0.98 -12.35
N MET A 117 28.06 1.51 -13.50
CA MET A 117 28.94 1.80 -14.65
C MET A 117 29.83 3.04 -14.44
N GLY A 118 29.72 3.72 -13.30
CA GLY A 118 30.57 4.86 -12.93
C GLY A 118 29.99 6.23 -13.27
N ILE A 119 28.72 6.32 -13.71
CA ILE A 119 28.05 7.60 -13.97
C ILE A 119 27.58 8.19 -12.63
N PRO A 120 27.83 9.48 -12.36
CA PRO A 120 27.39 10.08 -11.09
C PRO A 120 25.86 10.11 -10.98
N GLU A 121 25.34 9.93 -9.76
CA GLU A 121 23.90 9.82 -9.43
C GLU A 121 23.04 10.92 -10.09
N LYS A 122 23.55 12.16 -10.13
CA LYS A 122 22.85 13.31 -10.71
C LYS A 122 22.72 13.23 -12.24
N GLU A 123 23.77 12.78 -12.93
CA GLU A 123 23.77 12.66 -14.40
C GLU A 123 22.97 11.45 -14.84
N ALA A 124 23.08 10.34 -14.09
CA ALA A 124 22.24 9.15 -14.28
C ALA A 124 20.75 9.50 -14.18
N TYR A 125 20.37 10.25 -13.13
CA TYR A 125 19.00 10.74 -12.96
C TYR A 125 18.55 11.62 -14.13
N ALA A 126 19.35 12.61 -14.53
CA ALA A 126 18.98 13.53 -15.60
C ALA A 126 18.77 12.80 -16.94
N THR A 127 19.65 11.84 -17.25
CA THR A 127 19.57 11.03 -18.46
C THR A 127 18.28 10.21 -18.46
N LEU A 128 17.99 9.51 -17.37
CA LEU A 128 16.79 8.68 -17.26
C LEU A 128 15.49 9.48 -17.18
N ALA A 129 15.50 10.64 -16.51
CA ALA A 129 14.33 11.50 -16.42
C ALA A 129 13.80 11.87 -17.81
N THR A 130 14.69 12.17 -18.77
CA THR A 130 14.26 12.47 -20.15
C THR A 130 13.67 11.26 -20.88
N LYS A 131 14.17 10.05 -20.59
CA LYS A 131 13.62 8.80 -21.14
C LYS A 131 12.24 8.54 -20.56
N TYR A 132 12.10 8.60 -19.23
CA TYR A 132 10.86 8.28 -18.54
C TYR A 132 9.76 9.32 -18.71
N GLN A 133 10.11 10.59 -18.96
CA GLN A 133 9.12 11.60 -19.36
C GLN A 133 8.34 11.17 -20.61
N LYS A 134 9.00 10.52 -21.58
CA LYS A 134 8.33 9.99 -22.79
C LYS A 134 7.47 8.76 -22.46
N VAL A 135 7.98 7.85 -21.64
CA VAL A 135 7.28 6.62 -21.25
C VAL A 135 6.02 6.93 -20.44
N GLU A 136 6.10 7.87 -19.49
CA GLU A 136 4.94 8.31 -18.72
C GLU A 136 3.89 9.01 -19.59
N ALA A 137 4.33 9.84 -20.54
CA ALA A 137 3.41 10.47 -21.51
C ALA A 137 2.69 9.43 -22.38
N GLU A 138 3.40 8.39 -22.84
CA GLU A 138 2.79 7.29 -23.60
C GLU A 138 1.80 6.48 -22.76
N ARG A 139 2.15 6.14 -21.52
CA ARG A 139 1.24 5.41 -20.61
C ARG A 139 -0.01 6.23 -20.29
N PHE A 140 0.13 7.53 -20.09
CA PHE A 140 -1.02 8.43 -19.92
C PHE A 140 -1.95 8.38 -21.13
N LEU A 141 -1.39 8.53 -22.35
CA LEU A 141 -2.18 8.46 -23.58
C LEU A 141 -2.83 7.09 -23.74
N GLN A 142 -2.11 6.01 -23.47
CA GLN A 142 -2.65 4.65 -23.53
C GLN A 142 -3.88 4.49 -22.63
N ASN A 143 -3.78 4.92 -21.37
CA ASN A 143 -4.90 4.87 -20.43
C ASN A 143 -6.07 5.74 -20.90
N PHE A 144 -5.79 6.93 -21.44
CA PHE A 144 -6.80 7.83 -21.97
C PHE A 144 -7.57 7.23 -23.15
N TYR A 145 -6.88 6.61 -24.11
CA TYR A 145 -7.50 5.94 -25.25
C TYR A 145 -8.31 4.71 -24.82
N GLN A 146 -7.80 3.93 -23.86
CA GLN A 146 -8.54 2.80 -23.29
C GLN A 146 -9.84 3.24 -22.61
N MET A 147 -9.83 4.33 -21.83
CA MET A 147 -11.06 4.87 -21.23
C MET A 147 -12.09 5.30 -22.28
N ARG A 148 -11.65 5.76 -23.46
CA ARG A 148 -12.53 6.12 -24.58
C ARG A 148 -12.92 4.92 -25.45
N GLY A 149 -12.48 3.70 -25.13
CA GLY A 149 -12.73 2.50 -25.92
C GLY A 149 -12.06 2.52 -27.29
N GLN A 150 -11.02 3.33 -27.47
CA GLN A 150 -10.29 3.47 -28.72
C GLN A 150 -8.93 2.74 -28.65
N PRO A 151 -8.43 2.18 -29.76
CA PRO A 151 -7.11 1.55 -29.78
C PRO A 151 -6.02 2.62 -29.56
N PHE A 152 -5.03 2.35 -28.70
CA PHE A 152 -3.87 3.21 -28.54
C PHE A 152 -2.82 2.87 -29.62
N ILE A 153 -2.25 3.88 -30.25
CA ILE A 153 -1.14 3.73 -31.21
C ILE A 153 0.12 4.31 -30.57
N PRO A 154 1.17 3.51 -30.31
CA PRO A 154 2.41 3.98 -29.71
C PRO A 154 3.13 5.02 -30.58
N SER A 155 3.94 5.89 -29.96
CA SER A 155 4.69 6.92 -30.72
C SER A 155 5.75 6.33 -31.64
N THR A 156 6.15 5.06 -31.41
CA THR A 156 7.08 4.31 -32.26
C THR A 156 6.52 3.93 -33.63
N LYS A 157 5.21 4.10 -33.85
CA LYS A 157 4.53 3.76 -35.11
C LYS A 157 3.86 4.97 -35.76
N PRO A 158 4.64 5.91 -36.32
CA PRO A 158 4.11 7.14 -36.90
C PRO A 158 3.21 6.89 -38.13
N GLU A 159 3.48 5.84 -38.91
CA GLU A 159 2.68 5.51 -40.11
C GLU A 159 1.26 5.08 -39.75
N GLU A 160 1.10 4.26 -38.71
CA GLU A 160 -0.23 3.84 -38.21
C GLU A 160 -0.99 5.04 -37.61
N MET A 161 -0.27 5.94 -36.93
CA MET A 161 -0.85 7.16 -36.37
C MET A 161 -1.33 8.13 -37.46
N ALA A 162 -0.52 8.35 -38.50
CA ALA A 162 -0.87 9.19 -39.64
C ALA A 162 -2.11 8.66 -40.38
N LYS A 163 -2.15 7.35 -40.64
CA LYS A 163 -3.30 6.71 -41.27
C LYS A 163 -4.57 6.88 -40.46
N ARG A 164 -4.49 6.74 -39.13
CA ARG A 164 -5.65 6.99 -38.26
C ARG A 164 -6.11 8.45 -38.31
N TRP A 165 -5.19 9.40 -38.34
CA TRP A 165 -5.55 10.81 -38.49
C TRP A 165 -6.26 11.08 -39.81
N GLU A 166 -5.79 10.50 -40.92
CA GLU A 166 -6.49 10.60 -42.21
C GLU A 166 -7.91 10.01 -42.14
N GLU A 167 -8.08 8.88 -41.46
CA GLU A 167 -9.40 8.24 -41.26
C GLU A 167 -10.32 9.09 -40.36
N ASP A 168 -9.79 9.63 -39.26
CA ASP A 168 -10.53 10.49 -38.32
C ASP A 168 -10.90 11.84 -38.98
N GLU A 169 -10.00 12.43 -39.79
CA GLU A 169 -10.27 13.64 -40.58
C GLU A 169 -11.34 13.39 -41.64
N ALA A 170 -11.24 12.28 -42.38
CA ALA A 170 -12.25 11.92 -43.37
C ALA A 170 -13.62 11.65 -42.73
N ALA A 171 -13.65 11.02 -41.56
CA ALA A 171 -14.87 10.80 -40.79
C ALA A 171 -15.49 12.13 -40.30
N ALA A 172 -14.66 13.04 -39.78
CA ALA A 172 -15.10 14.35 -39.33
C ALA A 172 -15.67 15.20 -40.49
N ILE A 173 -15.03 15.18 -41.66
CA ILE A 173 -15.52 15.87 -42.86
C ILE A 173 -16.86 15.28 -43.31
N LYS A 174 -16.97 13.95 -43.35
CA LYS A 174 -18.21 13.26 -43.73
C LYS A 174 -19.36 13.57 -42.76
N GLU A 175 -19.07 13.62 -41.47
CA GLU A 175 -20.05 13.97 -40.44
C GLU A 175 -20.45 15.45 -40.52
N GLY A 176 -19.50 16.35 -40.75
CA GLY A 176 -19.78 17.77 -41.01
C GLY A 176 -20.70 17.97 -42.23
N MET A 177 -20.40 17.30 -43.34
CA MET A 177 -21.28 17.31 -44.52
C MET A 177 -22.66 16.74 -44.24
N ARG A 178 -22.77 15.72 -43.38
CA ARG A 178 -24.08 15.15 -42.97
C ARG A 178 -24.91 16.18 -42.21
N MET A 179 -24.31 16.88 -41.26
CA MET A 179 -25.00 17.91 -40.48
C MET A 179 -25.45 19.08 -41.38
N GLU A 180 -24.61 19.56 -42.31
CA GLU A 180 -25.00 20.61 -43.24
C GLU A 180 -26.17 20.21 -44.16
N LEU A 181 -26.24 18.93 -44.54
CA LEU A 181 -27.34 18.40 -45.35
C LEU A 181 -28.63 18.27 -44.53
N GLN A 182 -28.51 17.89 -43.26
CA GLN A 182 -29.63 17.82 -42.33
C GLN A 182 -30.19 19.22 -42.03
N ASP A 183 -29.33 20.21 -41.75
CA ASP A 183 -29.73 21.60 -41.54
C ASP A 183 -30.46 22.18 -42.77
N LYS A 184 -30.01 21.85 -43.98
CA LYS A 184 -30.68 22.27 -45.23
C LYS A 184 -32.05 21.61 -45.40
N GLN A 185 -32.18 20.33 -45.07
CA GLN A 185 -33.47 19.63 -45.12
C GLN A 185 -34.46 20.18 -44.08
N GLU A 186 -33.99 20.51 -42.88
CA GLU A 186 -34.81 21.13 -41.84
C GLU A 186 -35.30 22.52 -42.31
N LEU A 187 -34.42 23.36 -42.87
CA LEU A 187 -34.79 24.66 -43.45
C LEU A 187 -35.77 24.57 -44.64
N GLU A 188 -35.61 23.59 -45.52
CA GLU A 188 -36.53 23.35 -46.64
C GLU A 188 -37.90 22.84 -46.17
N SER A 189 -37.92 22.03 -45.11
CA SER A 189 -39.16 21.52 -44.51
C SER A 189 -39.95 22.63 -43.80
N ASP A 190 -39.28 23.53 -43.07
CA ASP A 190 -39.89 24.67 -42.40
C ASP A 190 -40.43 25.71 -43.38
N THR A 191 -39.71 25.95 -44.49
CA THR A 191 -40.19 26.88 -45.54
C THR A 191 -41.39 26.33 -46.32
N TRP A 192 -41.57 25.02 -46.41
CA TRP A 192 -42.76 24.41 -46.99
C TRP A 192 -44.00 24.50 -46.06
N MET A 193 -43.80 24.45 -44.74
CA MET A 193 -44.88 24.56 -43.74
C MET A 193 -45.42 25.99 -43.60
N ILE A 194 -44.66 27.02 -43.99
CA ILE A 194 -45.08 28.44 -43.96
C ILE A 194 -45.86 28.85 -45.23
N ARG A 195 -45.80 28.07 -46.31
CA ARG A 195 -46.46 28.38 -47.60
C ARG A 195 -47.84 27.74 -47.81
N LYS A 196 -48.43 27.15 -46.77
CA LYS A 196 -49.83 26.69 -46.75
C LYS A 196 -50.68 27.63 -45.91
#